data_AF-A0A5B0Q5E0-F1
#
_entry.id   AF-A0A5B0Q5E0-F1
#
_cell.length_a   1.000
_cell.length_b   1.000
_cell.length_c   1.000
_cell.angle_alpha   90.00
_cell.angle_beta   90.00
_cell.angle_gamma   90.00
#
_symmetry.space_group_name_H-M   'P 1'
#
loop_
_entity.id
_entity.type
_entity.pdbx_description
1 polymer ?
#
loop_
_entity_poly.entity_id
_entity_poly.type
_entity_poly.pdbx_seq_one_letter_code
_entity_poly.pdbx_strand_id
1 'polypeptide(L)'
;MSLDYIITAEQVAFHIGFEVSRTNLPVVIKQKTCHFAKFLQDGLEEVINFRYLSNGPTKSRSTFREWDTELCEALRQVQVTKAVDTDEIRKEIKVANLAFDLLQDSSFKDEDQQIVKNQYNSSVKEKLASFQLKNRPTKIIPLHHIPSIWKAVKNTTEREFATMYAGNAEILIRCLRFTQRVVKNLAVFDKIYYAMKVSKISERSLLVEEVKNKFEKSKRFELMSSKEIKKLENLLNLIGNNSDNIDYHGWKKRIFQRMSYLPTELVIILGDMFDDCFRTAILEREDDSTGLKTLLLNLKNSEFCDILRQDLLSDELKKEVDGMWEHSADKYIRKKQEEFIISILSNESNDKRWLLR
;
A
#
# COMPACT_ATOMS: atom_id res chain seq x y z
N MET A 1 2.38 -3.44 9.54
CA MET A 1 1.61 -3.52 8.29
C MET A 1 2.43 -2.94 7.14
N SER A 2 2.26 -3.45 5.91
CA SER A 2 2.98 -2.98 4.72
C SER A 2 2.39 -1.68 4.17
N LEU A 3 3.25 -0.68 3.89
CA LEU A 3 2.96 0.53 3.11
C LEU A 3 2.76 0.18 1.62
N ASP A 4 1.78 -0.66 1.34
CA ASP A 4 1.37 -1.05 -0.01
C ASP A 4 0.38 -0.01 -0.57
N TYR A 5 0.81 1.25 -0.62
CA TYR A 5 0.13 2.30 -1.40
C TYR A 5 0.74 2.29 -2.80
N ILE A 6 -0.07 2.28 -3.86
CA ILE A 6 0.43 2.25 -5.23
C ILE A 6 1.01 3.64 -5.56
N ILE A 7 2.25 3.85 -5.14
CA ILE A 7 3.10 4.90 -5.70
C ILE A 7 3.47 4.39 -7.08
N THR A 8 3.02 5.08 -8.12
CA THR A 8 3.36 4.68 -9.49
C THR A 8 4.85 4.91 -9.73
N ALA A 9 5.45 4.09 -10.61
CA ALA A 9 6.85 4.30 -11.00
C ALA A 9 7.06 5.71 -11.59
N GLU A 10 6.04 6.25 -12.26
CA GLU A 10 5.99 7.64 -12.73
C GLU A 10 6.09 8.66 -11.60
N GLN A 11 5.30 8.52 -10.53
CA GLN A 11 5.36 9.41 -9.37
C GLN A 11 6.73 9.36 -8.68
N VAL A 12 7.32 8.17 -8.56
CA VAL A 12 8.68 8.01 -8.02
C VAL A 12 9.69 8.76 -8.90
N ALA A 13 9.66 8.55 -10.22
CA ALA A 13 10.57 9.19 -11.15
C ALA A 13 10.42 10.72 -11.15
N PHE A 14 9.18 11.22 -11.11
CA PHE A 14 8.88 12.63 -10.97
C PHE A 14 9.49 13.22 -9.69
N HIS A 15 9.27 12.59 -8.54
CA HIS A 15 9.79 13.07 -7.25
C HIS A 15 11.33 13.01 -7.19
N ILE A 16 11.96 11.99 -7.77
CA ILE A 16 13.43 11.96 -7.90
C ILE A 16 13.91 13.13 -8.73
N GLY A 17 13.32 13.35 -9.92
CA GLY A 17 13.72 14.44 -10.80
C GLY A 17 13.52 15.82 -10.16
N PHE A 18 12.39 16.02 -9.50
CA PHE A 18 12.07 17.26 -8.79
C PHE A 18 13.09 17.56 -7.68
N GLU A 19 13.35 16.60 -6.78
CA GLU A 19 14.26 16.82 -5.65
C GLU A 19 15.72 16.98 -6.09
N VAL A 20 16.17 16.16 -7.05
CA VAL A 20 17.54 16.23 -7.57
C VAL A 20 17.79 17.57 -8.28
N SER A 21 16.81 18.11 -9.00
CA SER A 21 16.95 19.39 -9.71
C SER A 21 17.29 20.56 -8.78
N ARG A 22 16.82 20.52 -7.52
CA ARG A 22 16.97 21.56 -6.49
C ARG A 22 18.27 21.46 -5.68
N THR A 23 19.06 20.42 -5.91
CA THR A 23 20.36 20.26 -5.25
C THR A 23 21.44 21.11 -5.91
N ASN A 24 22.58 21.29 -5.24
CA ASN A 24 23.77 21.92 -5.82
C ASN A 24 24.65 20.95 -6.62
N LEU A 25 24.10 19.79 -7.03
CA LEU A 25 24.84 18.80 -7.79
C LEU A 25 25.20 19.31 -9.21
N PRO A 26 26.36 18.89 -9.76
CA PRO A 26 26.67 19.06 -11.17
C PRO A 26 25.55 18.59 -12.10
N VAL A 27 25.33 19.33 -13.20
CA VAL A 27 24.27 19.05 -14.18
C VAL A 27 24.33 17.61 -14.69
N VAL A 28 25.53 17.09 -14.95
CA VAL A 28 25.73 15.70 -15.43
C VAL A 28 25.19 14.68 -14.43
N ILE A 29 25.40 14.89 -13.13
CA ILE A 29 24.90 13.97 -12.09
C ILE A 29 23.37 14.04 -12.06
N LYS A 30 22.80 15.25 -12.10
CA LYS A 30 21.34 15.45 -12.13
C LYS A 30 20.71 14.71 -13.33
N GLN A 31 21.27 14.91 -14.52
CA GLN A 31 20.81 14.26 -15.75
C GLN A 31 20.89 12.73 -15.66
N LYS A 32 22.02 12.18 -15.20
CA LYS A 32 22.19 10.73 -15.03
C LYS A 32 21.19 10.15 -14.03
N THR A 33 20.96 10.81 -12.89
CA THR A 33 19.97 10.34 -11.90
C THR A 33 18.54 10.38 -12.45
N CYS A 34 18.15 11.45 -13.14
CA CYS A 34 16.83 11.51 -13.79
C CYS A 34 16.68 10.43 -14.86
N HIS A 35 17.73 10.19 -15.66
CA HIS A 35 17.73 9.14 -16.68
C HIS A 35 17.59 7.75 -16.05
N PHE A 36 18.31 7.47 -14.95
CA PHE A 36 18.17 6.23 -14.18
C PHE A 36 16.73 6.01 -13.72
N ALA A 37 16.11 7.03 -13.12
CA ALA A 37 14.75 6.94 -12.61
C ALA A 37 13.74 6.69 -13.75
N LYS A 38 13.92 7.37 -14.89
CA LYS A 38 13.06 7.19 -16.06
C LYS A 38 13.23 5.81 -16.70
N PHE A 39 14.46 5.30 -16.76
CA PHE A 39 14.74 3.94 -17.21
C PHE A 39 14.00 2.93 -16.34
N LEU A 40 14.12 3.01 -15.00
CA LEU A 40 13.38 2.10 -14.11
C LEU A 40 11.87 2.19 -14.30
N GLN A 41 11.33 3.40 -14.47
CA GLN A 41 9.91 3.60 -14.77
C GLN A 41 9.50 2.86 -16.04
N ASP A 42 10.18 3.12 -17.16
CA ASP A 42 9.83 2.55 -18.46
C ASP A 42 9.91 1.01 -18.44
N GLY A 43 10.90 0.45 -17.72
CA GLY A 43 11.04 -1.00 -17.56
C GLY A 43 9.93 -1.64 -16.75
N LEU A 44 9.48 -0.99 -15.68
CA LEU A 44 8.35 -1.47 -14.89
C LEU A 44 7.04 -1.37 -15.67
N GLU A 45 6.85 -0.31 -16.44
CA GLU A 45 5.71 -0.16 -17.35
C GLU A 45 5.70 -1.25 -18.43
N GLU A 46 6.86 -1.61 -19.00
CA GLU A 46 6.98 -2.73 -19.97
C GLU A 46 6.57 -4.07 -19.34
N VAL A 47 7.08 -4.38 -18.13
CA VAL A 47 6.77 -5.61 -17.40
C VAL A 47 5.27 -5.72 -17.07
N ILE A 48 4.65 -4.60 -16.68
CA ILE A 48 3.22 -4.55 -16.36
C ILE A 48 2.38 -4.66 -17.64
N ASN A 49 2.66 -3.86 -18.67
CA ASN A 49 1.88 -3.82 -19.90
C ASN A 49 1.90 -5.15 -20.67
N PHE A 50 3.05 -5.82 -20.74
CA PHE A 50 3.19 -7.11 -21.44
C PHE A 50 2.28 -8.21 -20.88
N ARG A 51 1.81 -8.09 -19.62
CA ARG A 51 0.97 -9.12 -18.97
C ARG A 51 -0.52 -8.76 -18.87
N TYR A 52 -0.89 -7.49 -18.83
CA TYR A 52 -2.29 -7.07 -18.61
C TYR A 52 -3.04 -6.61 -19.86
N LEU A 53 -2.32 -6.18 -20.90
CA LEU A 53 -2.93 -5.73 -22.14
C LEU A 53 -2.55 -6.74 -23.23
N SER A 54 -3.52 -7.50 -23.72
CA SER A 54 -3.38 -8.42 -24.87
C SER A 54 -3.03 -7.71 -26.19
N ASN A 55 -2.65 -6.44 -26.14
CA ASN A 55 -2.20 -5.68 -27.28
C ASN A 55 -0.70 -5.92 -27.39
N GLY A 56 -0.29 -6.52 -28.52
CA GLY A 56 1.11 -6.77 -28.86
C GLY A 56 2.01 -5.54 -28.66
N PRO A 57 3.34 -5.75 -28.65
CA PRO A 57 4.31 -4.81 -28.08
C PRO A 57 4.06 -3.38 -28.55
N THR A 58 3.50 -2.55 -27.66
CA THR A 58 3.45 -1.10 -27.84
C THR A 58 4.90 -0.67 -28.02
N LYS A 59 5.22 -0.14 -29.22
CA LYS A 59 6.57 0.25 -29.66
C LYS A 59 7.43 0.66 -28.46
N SER A 60 8.30 -0.26 -28.06
CA SER A 60 9.38 -0.01 -27.09
C SER A 60 10.03 1.30 -27.52
N ARG A 61 9.89 2.36 -26.69
CA ARG A 61 10.61 3.61 -26.96
C ARG A 61 12.08 3.23 -26.98
N SER A 62 12.73 3.44 -28.13
CA SER A 62 14.09 2.96 -28.44
C SER A 62 15.13 3.33 -27.38
N THR A 63 14.85 4.35 -26.56
CA THR A 63 15.67 4.79 -25.42
C THR A 63 15.76 3.79 -24.25
N PHE A 64 14.84 2.84 -24.09
CA PHE A 64 14.87 1.90 -22.94
C PHE A 64 15.85 0.73 -23.14
N ARG A 65 16.22 0.36 -24.38
CA ARG A 65 17.06 -0.84 -24.63
C ARG A 65 18.56 -0.59 -24.60
N GLU A 66 19.01 0.66 -24.69
CA GLU A 66 20.42 0.98 -24.95
C GLU A 66 21.23 1.36 -23.71
N TRP A 67 20.57 1.64 -22.57
CA TRP A 67 21.27 2.19 -21.41
C TRP A 67 21.86 1.12 -20.50
N ASP A 68 21.10 0.07 -20.15
CA ASP A 68 21.61 -1.06 -19.38
C ASP A 68 20.90 -2.37 -19.72
N THR A 69 21.56 -3.21 -20.54
CA THR A 69 21.01 -4.48 -20.99
C THR A 69 20.83 -5.48 -19.85
N GLU A 70 21.74 -5.50 -18.87
CA GLU A 70 21.68 -6.42 -17.71
C GLU A 70 20.47 -6.09 -16.82
N LEU A 71 20.23 -4.80 -16.57
CA LEU A 71 19.08 -4.35 -15.79
C LEU A 71 17.75 -4.54 -16.54
N CYS A 72 17.72 -4.34 -17.85
CA CYS A 72 16.56 -4.68 -18.68
C CYS A 72 16.20 -6.17 -18.57
N GLU A 73 17.20 -7.06 -18.70
CA GLU A 73 16.98 -8.50 -18.60
C GLU A 73 16.52 -8.91 -17.19
N ALA A 74 17.13 -8.33 -16.15
CA ALA A 74 16.74 -8.59 -14.77
C ALA A 74 15.28 -8.16 -14.49
N LEU A 75 14.83 -7.02 -15.04
CA LEU A 75 13.44 -6.56 -14.92
C LEU A 75 12.46 -7.50 -15.64
N ARG A 76 12.84 -8.08 -16.78
CA ARG A 76 12.00 -9.05 -17.52
C ARG A 76 11.82 -10.38 -16.79
N GLN A 77 12.76 -10.76 -15.92
CA GLN A 77 12.68 -11.99 -15.13
C GLN A 77 11.70 -11.90 -13.96
N VAL A 78 11.17 -10.71 -13.67
CA VAL A 78 10.15 -10.53 -12.64
C VAL A 78 8.90 -11.33 -12.99
N GLN A 79 8.65 -12.39 -12.22
CA GLN A 79 7.39 -13.11 -12.27
C GLN A 79 6.36 -12.41 -11.39
N VAL A 80 5.40 -11.73 -12.00
CA VAL A 80 4.16 -11.35 -11.32
C VAL A 80 3.30 -12.62 -11.22
N THR A 81 3.03 -13.10 -10.02
CA THR A 81 2.18 -14.28 -9.80
C THR A 81 0.83 -14.09 -10.50
N LYS A 82 0.40 -15.09 -11.29
CA LYS A 82 -0.95 -15.08 -11.90
C LYS A 82 -1.99 -15.04 -10.78
N ALA A 83 -3.06 -14.29 -10.98
CA ALA A 83 -4.21 -14.34 -10.10
C ALA A 83 -4.85 -15.73 -10.16
N VAL A 84 -4.99 -16.39 -9.02
CA VAL A 84 -5.80 -17.62 -8.86
C VAL A 84 -7.28 -17.22 -8.94
N ASP A 85 -8.15 -18.04 -9.53
CA ASP A 85 -9.58 -17.76 -9.64
C ASP A 85 -10.28 -17.90 -8.26
N THR A 86 -11.07 -16.89 -7.84
CA THR A 86 -11.81 -16.95 -6.54
C THR A 86 -12.87 -18.04 -6.61
N ASP A 87 -13.47 -18.24 -7.80
CA ASP A 87 -14.54 -19.21 -7.98
C ASP A 87 -14.04 -20.65 -7.90
N GLU A 88 -12.78 -20.89 -8.26
CA GLU A 88 -12.11 -22.19 -8.12
C GLU A 88 -11.89 -22.53 -6.64
N ILE A 89 -11.34 -21.59 -5.85
CA ILE A 89 -11.17 -21.75 -4.39
C ILE A 89 -12.52 -21.97 -3.71
N ARG A 90 -13.56 -21.22 -4.12
CA ARG A 90 -14.92 -21.37 -3.56
C ARG A 90 -15.52 -22.73 -3.86
N LYS A 91 -15.31 -23.28 -5.07
CA LYS A 91 -15.77 -24.62 -5.44
C LYS A 91 -15.07 -25.69 -4.61
N GLU A 92 -13.76 -25.59 -4.43
CA GLU A 92 -12.98 -26.57 -3.66
C GLU A 92 -13.39 -26.61 -2.18
N ILE A 93 -13.64 -25.46 -1.55
CA ILE A 93 -14.12 -25.41 -0.16
C ILE A 93 -15.55 -25.98 -0.05
N LYS A 94 -16.41 -25.73 -1.03
CA LYS A 94 -17.74 -26.37 -1.09
C LYS A 94 -17.64 -27.89 -1.22
N VAL A 95 -16.69 -28.40 -2.02
CA VAL A 95 -16.44 -29.84 -2.14
C VAL A 95 -15.96 -30.42 -0.81
N ALA A 96 -15.06 -29.74 -0.10
CA ALA A 96 -14.61 -30.16 1.23
C ALA A 96 -15.76 -30.19 2.25
N ASN A 97 -16.68 -29.21 2.19
CA ASN A 97 -17.87 -29.21 3.03
C ASN A 97 -18.81 -30.38 2.71
N LEU A 98 -19.07 -30.66 1.43
CA LEU A 98 -19.94 -31.76 1.02
C LEU A 98 -19.36 -33.12 1.42
N ALA A 99 -18.04 -33.29 1.29
CA ALA A 99 -17.36 -34.49 1.79
C ALA A 99 -17.56 -34.67 3.30
N PHE A 100 -17.61 -33.58 4.07
CA PHE A 100 -17.92 -33.62 5.50
C PHE A 100 -19.37 -33.99 5.82
N ASP A 101 -20.36 -33.39 5.14
CA ASP A 101 -21.78 -33.70 5.37
C ASP A 101 -22.05 -35.20 5.18
N LEU A 102 -21.48 -35.77 4.11
CA LEU A 102 -21.61 -37.19 3.80
C LEU A 102 -20.98 -38.11 4.87
N LEU A 103 -20.01 -37.61 5.64
CA LEU A 103 -19.35 -38.36 6.72
C LEU A 103 -20.11 -38.25 8.05
N GLN A 104 -20.89 -37.18 8.27
CA GLN A 104 -21.66 -36.97 9.49
C GLN A 104 -22.93 -37.85 9.56
N ASP A 105 -23.51 -38.22 8.42
CA ASP A 105 -24.66 -39.12 8.33
C ASP A 105 -24.30 -40.59 8.68
N SER A 106 -23.02 -40.93 8.69
CA SER A 106 -22.49 -42.21 9.17
C SER A 106 -22.09 -42.11 10.65
N SER A 107 -22.63 -42.99 11.50
CA SER A 107 -22.39 -43.00 12.96
C SER A 107 -20.95 -43.35 13.35
N PHE A 108 -20.01 -42.44 13.12
CA PHE A 108 -18.59 -42.61 13.40
C PHE A 108 -18.23 -42.24 14.85
N LYS A 109 -17.10 -42.79 15.33
CA LYS A 109 -16.56 -42.56 16.68
C LYS A 109 -15.88 -41.18 16.76
N ASP A 110 -15.70 -40.66 17.97
CA ASP A 110 -15.07 -39.34 18.24
C ASP A 110 -13.68 -39.17 17.59
N GLU A 111 -12.89 -40.24 17.46
CA GLU A 111 -11.57 -40.22 16.83
C GLU A 111 -11.64 -39.90 15.31
N ASP A 112 -12.64 -40.43 14.62
CA ASP A 112 -12.83 -40.22 13.18
C ASP A 112 -13.30 -38.77 12.92
N GLN A 113 -14.13 -38.21 13.81
CA GLN A 113 -14.54 -36.81 13.74
C GLN A 113 -13.34 -35.86 13.89
N GLN A 114 -12.39 -36.19 14.77
CA GLN A 114 -11.18 -35.38 14.95
C GLN A 114 -10.24 -35.45 13.75
N ILE A 115 -10.09 -36.62 13.11
CA ILE A 115 -9.29 -36.77 11.88
C ILE A 115 -9.86 -35.91 10.76
N VAL A 116 -11.18 -35.96 10.57
CA VAL A 116 -11.88 -35.18 9.54
C VAL A 116 -11.78 -33.69 9.82
N LYS A 117 -11.93 -33.26 11.08
CA LYS A 117 -11.72 -31.87 11.49
C LYS A 117 -10.30 -31.39 11.16
N ASN A 118 -9.29 -32.21 11.41
CA ASN A 118 -7.90 -31.87 11.07
C ASN A 118 -7.70 -31.75 9.55
N GLN A 119 -8.25 -32.68 8.75
CA GLN A 119 -8.17 -32.62 7.29
C GLN A 119 -8.85 -31.37 6.72
N TYR A 120 -10.03 -31.01 7.24
CA TYR A 120 -10.73 -29.79 6.86
C TYR A 120 -9.90 -28.53 7.18
N ASN A 121 -9.31 -28.46 8.38
CA ASN A 121 -8.45 -27.34 8.77
C ASN A 121 -7.20 -27.22 7.88
N SER A 122 -6.56 -28.35 7.54
CA SER A 122 -5.42 -28.36 6.60
C SER A 122 -5.80 -27.86 5.21
N SER A 123 -6.93 -28.35 4.68
CA SER A 123 -7.45 -27.92 3.37
C SER A 123 -7.78 -26.44 3.37
N VAL A 124 -8.51 -25.94 4.37
CA VAL A 124 -8.83 -24.51 4.48
C VAL A 124 -7.55 -23.68 4.56
N LYS A 125 -6.57 -24.08 5.37
CA LYS A 125 -5.29 -23.36 5.50
C LYS A 125 -4.51 -23.27 4.18
N GLU A 126 -4.44 -24.35 3.42
CA GLU A 126 -3.77 -24.37 2.11
C GLU A 126 -4.46 -23.43 1.09
N LYS A 127 -5.80 -23.45 1.07
CA LYS A 127 -6.60 -22.58 0.20
C LYS A 127 -6.53 -21.11 0.65
N LEU A 128 -6.45 -20.86 1.95
CA LEU A 128 -6.23 -19.52 2.50
C LEU A 128 -4.87 -18.96 2.11
N ALA A 129 -3.80 -19.76 2.21
CA ALA A 129 -2.48 -19.37 1.75
C ALA A 129 -2.49 -19.00 0.25
N SER A 130 -3.21 -19.77 -0.56
CA SER A 130 -3.39 -19.51 -2.00
C SER A 130 -4.16 -18.20 -2.26
N PHE A 131 -5.19 -17.91 -1.46
CA PHE A 131 -5.95 -16.65 -1.54
C PHE A 131 -5.14 -15.44 -1.06
N GLN A 132 -4.34 -15.55 0.01
CA GLN A 132 -3.45 -14.49 0.45
C GLN A 132 -2.43 -14.11 -0.63
N LEU A 133 -1.94 -15.10 -1.40
CA LEU A 133 -1.08 -14.86 -2.57
C LEU A 133 -1.82 -14.12 -3.70
N LYS A 134 -3.11 -14.42 -3.95
CA LYS A 134 -3.98 -13.69 -4.88
C LYS A 134 -4.19 -12.23 -4.47
N ASN A 135 -4.31 -11.98 -3.17
CA ASN A 135 -4.66 -10.67 -2.66
C ASN A 135 -3.50 -9.69 -2.52
N ARG A 136 -2.26 -10.12 -2.76
CA ARG A 136 -1.16 -9.18 -3.00
C ARG A 136 -1.52 -8.28 -4.18
N PRO A 137 -1.35 -6.95 -4.09
CA PRO A 137 -1.59 -6.07 -5.23
C PRO A 137 -0.74 -6.57 -6.40
N THR A 138 -1.40 -7.02 -7.47
CA THR A 138 -0.73 -7.62 -8.63
C THR A 138 0.09 -6.60 -9.44
N LYS A 139 0.12 -5.35 -8.97
CA LYS A 139 0.93 -4.22 -9.46
C LYS A 139 2.14 -3.90 -8.57
N ILE A 140 2.22 -4.43 -7.35
CA ILE A 140 3.39 -4.23 -6.49
C ILE A 140 4.41 -5.31 -6.84
N ILE A 141 5.45 -4.89 -7.57
CA ILE A 141 6.60 -5.73 -7.87
C ILE A 141 7.60 -5.51 -6.74
N PRO A 142 7.87 -6.52 -5.88
CA PRO A 142 8.84 -6.37 -4.80
C PRO A 142 10.26 -6.53 -5.36
N LEU A 143 10.72 -5.54 -6.14
CA LEU A 143 12.04 -5.53 -6.76
C LEU A 143 13.16 -5.80 -5.75
N HIS A 144 12.95 -5.36 -4.51
CA HIS A 144 13.91 -5.51 -3.43
C HIS A 144 14.15 -6.97 -3.01
N HIS A 145 13.25 -7.90 -3.33
CA HIS A 145 13.39 -9.33 -3.07
C HIS A 145 14.08 -10.10 -4.21
N ILE A 146 14.45 -9.43 -5.30
CA ILE A 146 14.98 -10.07 -6.50
C ILE A 146 16.48 -9.74 -6.63
N PRO A 147 17.38 -10.69 -6.27
CA PRO A 147 18.82 -10.42 -6.22
C PRO A 147 19.42 -10.00 -7.56
N SER A 148 18.92 -10.53 -8.68
CA SER A 148 19.39 -10.17 -10.02
C SER A 148 19.15 -8.70 -10.34
N ILE A 149 18.02 -8.13 -9.90
CA ILE A 149 17.71 -6.70 -10.08
C ILE A 149 18.65 -5.85 -9.24
N TRP A 150 18.89 -6.21 -7.98
CA TRP A 150 19.83 -5.47 -7.13
C TRP A 150 21.27 -5.51 -7.66
N LYS A 151 21.71 -6.67 -8.17
CA LYS A 151 23.02 -6.81 -8.80
C LYS A 151 23.12 -5.89 -10.02
N ALA A 152 22.12 -5.92 -10.90
CA ALA A 152 22.11 -5.07 -12.08
C ALA A 152 22.09 -3.56 -11.70
N VAL A 153 21.22 -3.14 -10.77
CA VAL A 153 21.19 -1.76 -10.26
C VAL A 153 22.54 -1.32 -9.70
N LYS A 154 23.23 -2.20 -8.96
CA LYS A 154 24.57 -1.93 -8.44
C LYS A 154 25.56 -1.72 -9.59
N ASN A 155 25.62 -2.64 -10.55
CA ASN A 155 26.52 -2.56 -11.70
C ASN A 155 26.30 -1.28 -12.53
N THR A 156 25.03 -0.92 -12.80
CA THR A 156 24.67 0.33 -13.48
C THR A 156 25.15 1.54 -12.67
N THR A 157 24.94 1.53 -11.35
CA THR A 157 25.35 2.63 -10.48
C THR A 157 26.87 2.79 -10.47
N GLU A 158 27.62 1.69 -10.38
CA GLU A 158 29.08 1.71 -10.45
C GLU A 158 29.55 2.25 -11.81
N ARG A 159 29.01 1.76 -12.93
CA ARG A 159 29.37 2.25 -14.27
C ARG A 159 29.12 3.75 -14.41
N GLU A 160 27.97 4.24 -13.94
CA GLU A 160 27.55 5.62 -14.20
C GLU A 160 28.12 6.64 -13.21
N PHE A 161 28.43 6.20 -11.99
CA PHE A 161 28.74 7.09 -10.87
C PHE A 161 30.08 6.77 -10.16
N ALA A 162 30.86 5.78 -10.59
CA ALA A 162 32.14 5.43 -9.95
C ALA A 162 33.14 6.60 -9.87
N THR A 163 33.14 7.49 -10.86
CA THR A 163 34.05 8.66 -10.88
C THR A 163 33.47 9.88 -10.16
N MET A 164 32.33 9.73 -9.46
CA MET A 164 31.71 10.82 -8.73
C MET A 164 32.55 11.22 -7.52
N TYR A 165 32.76 12.52 -7.33
CA TYR A 165 33.36 13.05 -6.10
C TYR A 165 32.53 12.68 -4.86
N ALA A 166 33.20 12.28 -3.77
CA ALA A 166 32.55 11.81 -2.55
C ALA A 166 31.53 12.80 -1.96
N GLY A 167 31.83 14.11 -1.97
CA GLY A 167 30.89 15.13 -1.49
C GLY A 167 29.63 15.25 -2.35
N ASN A 168 29.73 15.01 -3.66
CA ASN A 168 28.55 14.95 -4.53
C ASN A 168 27.74 13.68 -4.26
N ALA A 169 28.42 12.55 -4.00
CA ALA A 169 27.75 11.30 -3.64
C ALA A 169 26.95 11.45 -2.34
N GLU A 170 27.50 12.13 -1.33
CA GLU A 170 26.79 12.40 -0.08
C GLU A 170 25.53 13.26 -0.29
N ILE A 171 25.64 14.33 -1.09
CA ILE A 171 24.49 15.17 -1.45
C ILE A 171 23.41 14.35 -2.15
N LEU A 172 23.80 13.51 -3.12
CA LEU A 172 22.87 12.66 -3.86
C LEU A 172 22.20 11.62 -2.96
N ILE A 173 22.96 10.91 -2.11
CA ILE A 173 22.42 9.94 -1.16
C ILE A 173 21.41 10.60 -0.21
N ARG A 174 21.75 11.78 0.32
CA ARG A 174 20.84 12.54 1.19
C ARG A 174 19.57 12.95 0.46
N CYS A 175 19.69 13.41 -0.79
CA CYS A 175 18.56 13.75 -1.66
C CYS A 175 17.66 12.53 -1.89
N LEU A 176 18.21 11.39 -2.32
CA LEU A 176 17.44 10.17 -2.59
C LEU A 176 16.76 9.62 -1.33
N ARG A 177 17.42 9.67 -0.17
CA ARG A 177 16.81 9.31 1.14
C ARG A 177 15.65 10.23 1.48
N PHE A 178 15.79 11.52 1.22
CA PHE A 178 14.70 12.48 1.41
C PHE A 178 13.55 12.19 0.44
N THR A 179 13.81 11.97 -0.85
CA THR A 179 12.80 11.62 -1.84
C THR A 179 12.05 10.34 -1.46
N GLN A 180 12.77 9.30 -1.03
CA GLN A 180 12.16 8.05 -0.56
C GLN A 180 11.17 8.30 0.58
N ARG A 181 11.53 9.18 1.53
CA ARG A 181 10.66 9.59 2.64
C ARG A 181 9.47 10.40 2.17
N VAL A 182 9.66 11.40 1.29
CA VAL A 182 8.57 12.18 0.68
C VAL A 182 7.53 11.26 0.07
N VAL A 183 8.00 10.31 -0.75
CA VAL A 183 7.17 9.34 -1.46
C VAL A 183 6.39 8.44 -0.49
N LYS A 184 7.06 7.85 0.52
CA LYS A 184 6.39 7.00 1.52
C LYS A 184 5.41 7.78 2.40
N ASN A 185 5.77 9.00 2.79
CA ASN A 185 4.93 9.83 3.66
C ASN A 185 3.72 10.39 2.90
N LEU A 186 3.79 10.53 1.57
CA LEU A 186 2.67 10.99 0.74
C LEU A 186 1.50 10.01 0.79
N ALA A 187 1.81 8.71 0.71
CA ALA A 187 0.81 7.64 0.87
C ALA A 187 0.02 7.77 2.18
N VAL A 188 0.73 8.04 3.27
CA VAL A 188 0.12 8.19 4.59
C VAL A 188 -0.64 9.51 4.71
N PHE A 189 -0.14 10.58 4.09
CA PHE A 189 -0.85 11.85 4.00
C PHE A 189 -2.18 11.69 3.27
N ASP A 190 -2.20 11.04 2.11
CA ASP A 190 -3.40 10.82 1.31
C ASP A 190 -4.44 9.99 2.08
N LYS A 191 -3.97 9.05 2.90
CA LYS A 191 -4.80 8.21 3.76
C LYS A 191 -5.52 9.03 4.83
N ILE A 192 -4.76 9.86 5.55
CA ILE A 192 -5.31 10.79 6.55
C ILE A 192 -6.25 11.80 5.88
N TYR A 193 -5.87 12.34 4.72
CA TYR A 193 -6.70 13.27 3.96
C TYR A 193 -8.03 12.65 3.56
N TYR A 194 -8.01 11.43 3.01
CA TYR A 194 -9.20 10.69 2.63
C TYR A 194 -10.14 10.45 3.81
N ALA A 195 -9.62 9.95 4.93
CA ALA A 195 -10.39 9.72 6.15
C ALA A 195 -11.11 10.99 6.63
N MET A 196 -10.41 12.12 6.62
CA MET A 196 -10.95 13.41 7.02
C MET A 196 -11.97 13.96 6.01
N LYS A 197 -11.72 13.80 4.71
CA LYS A 197 -12.57 14.32 3.64
C LYS A 197 -13.89 13.55 3.51
N VAL A 198 -13.84 12.22 3.65
CA VAL A 198 -15.02 11.34 3.62
C VAL A 198 -15.86 11.49 4.90
N SER A 199 -15.23 11.91 6.00
CA SER A 199 -15.97 12.18 7.23
C SER A 199 -16.83 13.44 7.12
N LYS A 200 -18.06 13.36 7.65
CA LYS A 200 -18.99 14.50 7.72
C LYS A 200 -18.32 15.62 8.51
N ILE A 201 -18.60 16.88 8.16
CA ILE A 201 -17.96 18.04 8.80
C ILE A 201 -18.11 17.97 10.33
N SER A 202 -19.31 17.60 10.82
CA SER A 202 -19.61 17.43 12.24
C SER A 202 -18.85 16.29 12.94
N GLU A 203 -18.33 15.32 12.20
CA GLU A 203 -17.63 14.14 12.75
C GLU A 203 -16.10 14.28 12.72
N ARG A 204 -15.57 15.25 11.97
CA ARG A 204 -14.12 15.42 11.80
C ARG A 204 -13.42 15.80 13.11
N SER A 205 -14.05 16.65 13.92
CA SER A 205 -13.53 17.01 15.23
C SER A 205 -13.45 15.79 16.15
N LEU A 206 -14.50 14.96 16.16
CA LEU A 206 -14.56 13.71 16.91
C LEU A 206 -13.48 12.74 16.46
N LEU A 207 -13.32 12.52 15.15
CA LEU A 207 -12.25 11.66 14.61
C LEU A 207 -10.86 12.12 15.07
N VAL A 208 -10.58 13.42 15.01
CA VAL A 208 -9.30 13.97 15.49
C VAL A 208 -9.14 13.80 16.99
N GLU A 209 -10.21 13.96 17.77
CA GLU A 209 -10.21 13.77 19.22
C GLU A 209 -9.95 12.30 19.60
N GLU A 210 -10.55 11.35 18.90
CA GLU A 210 -10.29 9.92 19.07
C GLU A 210 -8.84 9.56 18.77
N VAL A 211 -8.28 10.10 17.68
CA VAL A 211 -6.86 9.92 17.34
C VAL A 211 -5.97 10.52 18.42
N LYS A 212 -6.30 11.71 18.95
CA LYS A 212 -5.59 12.31 20.09
C LYS A 212 -5.63 11.42 21.32
N ASN A 213 -6.81 10.91 21.67
CA ASN A 213 -6.97 10.01 22.81
C ASN A 213 -6.17 8.71 22.65
N LYS A 214 -6.16 8.14 21.44
CA LYS A 214 -5.36 6.95 21.13
C LYS A 214 -3.86 7.25 21.18
N PHE A 215 -3.44 8.41 20.67
CA PHE A 215 -2.06 8.87 20.75
C PHE A 215 -1.61 9.07 22.21
N GLU A 216 -2.40 9.71 23.07
CA GLU A 216 -2.09 9.88 24.50
C GLU A 216 -1.94 8.52 25.21
N LYS A 217 -2.84 7.56 24.92
CA LYS A 217 -2.72 6.20 25.45
C LYS A 217 -1.43 5.52 25.00
N SER A 218 -1.00 5.76 23.75
CA SER A 218 0.22 5.16 23.19
C SER A 218 1.51 5.63 23.87
N LYS A 219 1.53 6.84 24.46
CA LYS A 219 2.71 7.37 25.15
C LYS A 219 3.10 6.55 26.38
N ARG A 220 2.16 5.81 26.96
CA ARG A 220 2.38 4.97 28.15
C ARG A 220 3.32 3.79 27.90
N PHE A 221 3.57 3.43 26.64
CA PHE A 221 4.40 2.29 26.27
C PHE A 221 5.88 2.67 26.05
N GLU A 222 6.28 3.93 26.26
CA GLU A 222 7.67 4.45 26.13
C GLU A 222 8.40 4.12 24.81
N LEU A 223 7.67 3.82 23.75
CA LEU A 223 8.25 3.44 22.44
C LEU A 223 8.83 4.61 21.64
N MET A 224 8.65 5.86 22.09
CA MET A 224 9.04 7.08 21.38
C MET A 224 9.76 8.05 22.30
N SER A 225 10.79 8.72 21.79
CA SER A 225 11.46 9.80 22.53
C SER A 225 10.55 11.03 22.68
N SER A 226 10.79 11.85 23.71
CA SER A 226 10.01 13.08 23.94
C SER A 226 10.03 14.04 22.74
N LYS A 227 11.13 14.03 21.95
CA LYS A 227 11.24 14.84 20.73
C LYS A 227 10.31 14.33 19.63
N GLU A 228 10.16 13.02 19.48
CA GLU A 228 9.28 12.40 18.49
C GLU A 228 7.81 12.58 18.86
N ILE A 229 7.49 12.42 20.15
CA ILE A 229 6.17 12.72 20.70
C ILE A 229 5.78 14.16 20.35
N LYS A 230 6.63 15.14 20.68
CA LYS A 230 6.37 16.56 20.38
C LYS A 230 6.18 16.83 18.88
N LYS A 231 6.92 16.14 18.01
CA LYS A 231 6.76 16.27 16.54
C LYS A 231 5.40 15.74 16.08
N LEU A 232 4.97 14.59 16.59
CA LEU A 232 3.67 14.00 16.27
C LEU A 232 2.51 14.83 16.84
N GLU A 233 2.62 15.34 18.07
CA GLU A 233 1.65 16.26 18.66
C GLU A 233 1.46 17.51 17.79
N ASN A 234 2.57 18.12 17.35
CA ASN A 234 2.52 19.29 16.49
C ASN A 234 1.84 18.99 15.14
N LEU A 235 2.10 17.81 14.57
CA LEU A 235 1.45 17.38 13.33
C LEU A 235 -0.03 17.11 13.53
N LEU A 236 -0.41 16.42 14.60
CA LEU A 236 -1.80 16.10 14.93
C LEU A 236 -2.61 17.36 15.24
N ASN A 237 -2.04 18.31 15.98
CA ASN A 237 -2.64 19.62 16.20
C ASN A 237 -2.79 20.41 14.90
N LEU A 238 -1.82 20.31 13.99
CA LEU A 238 -1.93 20.97 12.69
C LEU A 238 -3.03 20.36 11.83
N ILE A 239 -3.18 19.03 11.83
CA ILE A 239 -4.30 18.35 11.16
C ILE A 239 -5.63 18.81 11.77
N GLY A 240 -5.74 18.81 13.10
CA GLY A 240 -6.92 19.28 13.82
C GLY A 240 -7.29 20.73 13.51
N ASN A 241 -6.32 21.64 13.47
CA ASN A 241 -6.57 23.05 13.16
C ASN A 241 -7.01 23.28 11.70
N ASN A 242 -6.88 22.27 10.83
CA ASN A 242 -7.27 22.35 9.42
C ASN A 242 -8.45 21.43 9.09
N SER A 243 -9.07 20.76 10.08
CA SER A 243 -10.14 19.77 9.88
C SER A 243 -11.37 20.34 9.18
N ASP A 244 -11.68 21.62 9.39
CA ASP A 244 -12.89 22.23 8.81
C ASP A 244 -12.70 22.62 7.35
N ASN A 245 -11.47 22.96 6.96
CA ASN A 245 -11.13 23.42 5.61
C ASN A 245 -10.24 22.41 4.87
N ILE A 246 -10.91 21.36 4.35
CA ILE A 246 -10.26 20.24 3.67
C ILE A 246 -10.19 20.47 2.16
N ASP A 247 -9.19 21.24 1.78
CA ASP A 247 -8.69 21.40 0.41
C ASP A 247 -7.39 20.62 0.25
N TYR A 248 -7.27 19.80 -0.81
CA TYR A 248 -6.12 18.90 -0.98
C TYR A 248 -4.81 19.67 -1.13
N HIS A 249 -4.79 20.73 -1.94
CA HIS A 249 -3.60 21.56 -2.13
C HIS A 249 -3.23 22.36 -0.88
N GLY A 250 -4.22 22.95 -0.23
CA GLY A 250 -4.05 23.64 1.04
C GLY A 250 -3.45 22.72 2.11
N TRP A 251 -3.95 21.49 2.21
CA TRP A 251 -3.41 20.47 3.10
C TRP A 251 -2.02 20.01 2.69
N LYS A 252 -1.77 19.81 1.39
CA LYS A 252 -0.44 19.43 0.89
C LYS A 252 0.61 20.50 1.22
N LYS A 253 0.26 21.78 1.06
CA LYS A 253 1.13 22.90 1.40
C LYS A 253 1.34 23.07 2.91
N ARG A 254 0.27 22.96 3.72
CA ARG A 254 0.35 23.24 5.16
C ARG A 254 0.84 22.04 5.98
N ILE A 255 0.32 20.85 5.68
CA ILE A 255 0.50 19.62 6.47
C ILE A 255 1.58 18.73 5.84
N PHE A 256 1.41 18.34 4.58
CA PHE A 256 2.34 17.38 3.95
C PHE A 256 3.78 17.91 3.91
N GLN A 257 3.97 19.21 3.66
CA GLN A 257 5.31 19.83 3.73
C GLN A 257 6.01 19.61 5.06
N ARG A 258 5.31 19.53 6.20
CA ARG A 258 5.94 19.22 7.50
C ARG A 258 6.09 17.72 7.71
N MET A 259 5.10 16.96 7.27
CA MET A 259 5.06 15.51 7.34
C MET A 259 6.21 14.86 6.55
N SER A 260 6.59 15.43 5.40
CA SER A 260 7.66 14.90 4.55
C SER A 260 9.05 14.93 5.19
N TYR A 261 9.28 15.79 6.19
CA TYR A 261 10.54 15.83 6.93
C TYR A 261 10.60 14.84 8.10
N LEU A 262 9.47 14.27 8.52
CA LEU A 262 9.42 13.32 9.63
C LEU A 262 9.88 11.92 9.20
N PRO A 263 10.55 11.17 10.09
CA PRO A 263 10.78 9.74 9.90
C PRO A 263 9.49 9.03 9.49
N THR A 264 9.58 8.16 8.49
CA THR A 264 8.42 7.50 7.89
C THR A 264 7.69 6.64 8.92
N GLU A 265 8.43 6.02 9.84
CA GLU A 265 7.90 5.17 10.89
C GLU A 265 6.94 5.94 11.82
N LEU A 266 7.30 7.18 12.19
CA LEU A 266 6.44 8.04 13.01
C LEU A 266 5.17 8.43 12.26
N VAL A 267 5.32 8.72 10.97
CA VAL A 267 4.20 9.07 10.10
C VAL A 267 3.24 7.89 9.94
N ILE A 268 3.76 6.67 9.76
CA ILE A 268 2.96 5.44 9.71
C ILE A 268 2.16 5.27 11.01
N ILE A 269 2.79 5.41 12.18
CA ILE A 269 2.10 5.27 13.47
C ILE A 269 0.88 6.20 13.53
N LEU A 270 1.05 7.47 13.15
CA LEU A 270 -0.06 8.41 13.11
C LEU A 270 -1.12 8.01 12.08
N GLY A 271 -0.70 7.59 10.88
CA GLY A 271 -1.59 7.12 9.83
C GLY A 271 -2.41 5.89 10.22
N ASP A 272 -1.83 4.97 10.99
CA ASP A 272 -2.50 3.78 11.51
C ASP A 272 -3.52 4.15 12.59
N MET A 273 -3.21 5.11 13.47
CA MET A 273 -4.19 5.64 14.42
C MET A 273 -5.39 6.28 13.72
N PHE A 274 -5.16 7.09 12.69
CA PHE A 274 -6.24 7.66 11.87
C PHE A 274 -7.09 6.59 11.20
N ASP A 275 -6.48 5.55 10.66
CA ASP A 275 -7.20 4.49 9.98
C ASP A 275 -8.10 3.70 10.92
N ASP A 276 -7.57 3.35 12.08
CA ASP A 276 -8.32 2.60 13.08
C ASP A 276 -9.52 3.40 13.58
N CYS A 277 -9.32 4.68 13.95
CA CYS A 277 -10.42 5.55 14.39
C CYS A 277 -11.43 5.80 13.26
N PHE A 278 -10.96 5.99 12.03
CA PHE A 278 -11.84 6.19 10.87
C PHE A 278 -12.72 4.97 10.58
N ARG A 279 -12.17 3.76 10.71
CA ARG A 279 -12.94 2.53 10.53
C ARG A 279 -14.01 2.37 11.61
N THR A 280 -13.64 2.58 12.87
CA THR A 280 -14.59 2.55 13.98
C THR A 280 -15.73 3.54 13.72
N ALA A 281 -15.39 4.79 13.36
CA ALA A 281 -16.37 5.81 13.03
C ALA A 281 -17.30 5.39 11.87
N ILE A 282 -16.76 4.82 10.77
CA ILE A 282 -17.60 4.33 9.67
C ILE A 282 -18.54 3.21 10.11
N LEU A 283 -18.08 2.25 10.90
CA LEU A 283 -18.89 1.11 11.34
C LEU A 283 -20.01 1.56 12.29
N GLU A 284 -19.76 2.57 13.11
CA GLU A 284 -20.71 3.12 14.08
C GLU A 284 -21.73 4.08 13.47
N ARG A 285 -21.50 4.63 12.27
CA ARG A 285 -22.44 5.54 11.59
C ARG A 285 -23.82 4.93 11.38
N GLU A 286 -24.87 5.63 11.77
CA GLU A 286 -26.26 5.20 11.52
C GLU A 286 -26.65 5.27 10.04
N ASP A 287 -26.12 6.27 9.31
CA ASP A 287 -26.37 6.51 7.89
C ASP A 287 -25.15 6.12 7.04
N ASP A 288 -25.36 5.22 6.08
CA ASP A 288 -24.34 4.80 5.11
C ASP A 288 -24.45 5.53 3.76
N SER A 289 -24.55 6.86 3.82
CA SER A 289 -24.56 7.72 2.63
C SER A 289 -23.35 7.53 1.71
N THR A 290 -22.25 6.95 2.21
CA THR A 290 -21.04 6.64 1.43
C THR A 290 -21.03 5.22 0.83
N GLY A 291 -21.96 4.35 1.22
CA GLY A 291 -21.94 2.91 0.90
C GLY A 291 -20.80 2.13 1.59
N LEU A 292 -19.88 2.79 2.30
CA LEU A 292 -18.69 2.20 2.89
C LEU A 292 -19.03 1.28 4.07
N LYS A 293 -20.03 1.60 4.89
CA LYS A 293 -20.43 0.76 6.03
C LYS A 293 -21.04 -0.55 5.54
N THR A 294 -22.02 -0.49 4.64
CA THR A 294 -22.65 -1.64 4.01
C THR A 294 -21.62 -2.46 3.25
N LEU A 295 -20.66 -1.83 2.57
CA LEU A 295 -19.58 -2.55 1.90
C LEU A 295 -18.59 -3.22 2.86
N LEU A 296 -18.20 -2.59 3.97
CA LEU A 296 -17.33 -3.21 4.97
C LEU A 296 -18.02 -4.36 5.70
N LEU A 297 -19.32 -4.22 5.99
CA LEU A 297 -20.16 -5.30 6.53
C LEU A 297 -20.35 -6.43 5.51
N ASN A 298 -20.58 -6.09 4.24
CA ASN A 298 -20.68 -7.07 3.16
C ASN A 298 -19.34 -7.76 2.89
N LEU A 299 -18.20 -7.08 3.07
CA LEU A 299 -16.87 -7.70 2.99
C LEU A 299 -16.68 -8.75 4.08
N LYS A 300 -17.27 -8.53 5.27
CA LYS A 300 -17.35 -9.54 6.34
C LYS A 300 -18.19 -10.74 5.94
N ASN A 301 -19.16 -10.52 5.07
CA ASN A 301 -20.05 -11.51 4.48
C ASN A 301 -19.68 -11.86 3.03
N SER A 302 -18.43 -11.68 2.57
CA SER A 302 -18.11 -11.91 1.15
C SER A 302 -16.83 -12.70 0.88
N GLU A 303 -16.92 -13.39 -0.25
CA GLU A 303 -15.99 -14.27 -0.96
C GLU A 303 -15.77 -15.67 -0.38
N PHE A 304 -15.56 -15.85 0.93
CA PHE A 304 -15.35 -17.21 1.46
C PHE A 304 -15.82 -17.48 2.90
N CYS A 305 -16.06 -16.47 3.73
CA CYS A 305 -16.49 -16.69 5.12
C CYS A 305 -17.87 -17.38 5.22
N ASP A 306 -18.79 -17.06 4.30
CA ASP A 306 -20.14 -17.65 4.27
C ASP A 306 -20.14 -19.15 3.93
N ILE A 307 -19.09 -19.63 3.27
CA ILE A 307 -18.94 -21.06 2.94
C ILE A 307 -18.07 -21.78 3.95
N LEU A 308 -17.50 -21.10 4.95
CA LEU A 308 -16.73 -21.75 6.00
C LEU A 308 -17.62 -22.26 7.12
N ARG A 309 -17.43 -23.53 7.49
CA ARG A 309 -17.95 -24.08 8.74
C ARG A 309 -17.16 -23.63 9.95
N GLN A 310 -17.64 -22.57 10.60
CA GLN A 310 -17.03 -21.96 11.79
C GLN A 310 -16.93 -22.92 12.99
N ASP A 311 -17.84 -23.88 13.08
CA ASP A 311 -17.86 -24.96 14.08
C ASP A 311 -16.69 -25.95 13.91
N LEU A 312 -16.17 -26.10 12.69
CA LEU A 312 -15.07 -27.02 12.37
C LEU A 312 -13.69 -26.36 12.39
N LEU A 313 -13.60 -25.04 12.38
CA LEU A 313 -12.32 -24.33 12.43
C LEU A 313 -11.70 -24.42 13.83
N SER A 314 -10.39 -24.65 13.86
CA SER A 314 -9.60 -24.44 15.08
C SER A 314 -9.55 -22.96 15.44
N ASP A 315 -9.31 -22.65 16.71
CA ASP A 315 -9.24 -21.25 17.16
C ASP A 315 -8.08 -20.48 16.52
N GLU A 316 -6.99 -21.17 16.18
CA GLU A 316 -5.88 -20.58 15.43
C GLU A 316 -6.30 -20.19 14.02
N LEU A 317 -7.02 -21.08 13.32
CA LEU A 317 -7.48 -20.84 11.95
C LEU A 317 -8.57 -19.77 11.92
N LYS A 318 -9.45 -19.70 12.93
CA LYS A 318 -10.42 -18.60 13.08
C LYS A 318 -9.72 -17.24 13.12
N LYS A 319 -8.66 -17.11 13.92
CA LYS A 319 -7.87 -15.87 13.99
C LYS A 319 -7.19 -15.54 12.65
N GLU A 320 -6.72 -16.56 11.93
CA GLU A 320 -6.13 -16.35 10.60
C GLU A 320 -7.19 -15.86 9.59
N VAL A 321 -8.40 -16.42 9.62
CA VAL A 321 -9.53 -15.98 8.81
C VAL A 321 -9.93 -14.54 9.15
N ASP A 322 -10.02 -14.19 10.43
CA ASP A 322 -10.33 -12.83 10.88
C ASP A 322 -9.25 -11.84 10.41
N GLY A 323 -7.97 -12.19 10.55
CA GLY A 323 -6.87 -11.34 10.06
C GLY A 323 -6.86 -11.16 8.54
N MET A 324 -7.31 -12.17 7.79
CA MET A 324 -7.48 -12.06 6.34
C MET A 324 -8.65 -11.15 5.94
N TRP A 325 -9.72 -11.16 6.71
CA TRP A 325 -10.82 -10.22 6.54
C TRP A 325 -10.34 -8.78 6.76
N GLU A 326 -9.62 -8.53 7.87
CA GLU A 326 -9.03 -7.22 8.14
C GLU A 326 -8.16 -6.76 6.97
N HIS A 327 -7.30 -7.65 6.44
CA HIS A 327 -6.46 -7.36 5.28
C HIS A 327 -7.25 -7.05 4.00
N SER A 328 -8.39 -7.71 3.79
CA SER A 328 -9.25 -7.48 2.61
C SER A 328 -10.03 -6.17 2.72
N ALA A 329 -10.53 -5.85 3.91
CA ALA A 329 -11.14 -4.56 4.22
C ALA A 329 -10.14 -3.40 4.04
N ASP A 330 -8.92 -3.56 4.57
CA ASP A 330 -7.77 -2.69 4.33
C ASP A 330 -7.58 -2.38 2.84
N LYS A 331 -7.47 -3.45 2.04
CA LYS A 331 -7.21 -3.34 0.61
C LYS A 331 -8.35 -2.63 -0.13
N TYR A 332 -9.58 -2.87 0.27
CA TYR A 332 -10.73 -2.23 -0.35
C TYR A 332 -10.80 -0.72 -0.02
N ILE A 333 -10.63 -0.35 1.26
CA ILE A 333 -10.56 1.05 1.69
C ILE A 333 -9.44 1.76 0.92
N ARG A 334 -8.28 1.11 0.78
CA ARG A 334 -7.15 1.63 -0.01
C ARG A 334 -7.52 1.84 -1.48
N LYS A 335 -8.18 0.88 -2.13
CA LYS A 335 -8.64 1.04 -3.52
C LYS A 335 -9.58 2.24 -3.67
N LYS A 336 -10.50 2.43 -2.73
CA LYS A 336 -11.40 3.60 -2.73
C LYS A 336 -10.67 4.91 -2.49
N GLN A 337 -9.69 4.91 -1.59
CA GLN A 337 -8.79 6.04 -1.40
C GLN A 337 -8.04 6.37 -2.70
N GLU A 338 -7.48 5.37 -3.39
CA GLU A 338 -6.75 5.58 -4.66
C GLU A 338 -7.67 6.16 -5.74
N GLU A 339 -8.84 5.55 -5.97
CA GLU A 339 -9.85 6.06 -6.91
C GLU A 339 -10.22 7.52 -6.59
N PHE A 340 -10.38 7.84 -5.31
CA PHE A 340 -10.69 9.18 -4.84
C PHE A 340 -9.57 10.18 -5.11
N ILE A 341 -8.33 9.87 -4.76
CA ILE A 341 -7.18 10.76 -4.98
C ILE A 341 -6.93 10.95 -6.48
N ILE A 342 -7.04 9.90 -7.28
CA ILE A 342 -6.95 10.01 -8.75
C ILE A 342 -8.03 10.95 -9.29
N SER A 343 -9.26 10.89 -8.77
CA SER A 343 -10.34 11.77 -9.21
C SER A 343 -10.04 13.26 -8.92
N ILE A 344 -9.46 13.56 -7.75
CA ILE A 344 -9.01 14.91 -7.39
C ILE A 344 -7.95 15.39 -8.38
N LEU A 345 -6.89 14.60 -8.56
CA LEU A 345 -5.76 14.97 -9.42
C LEU A 345 -6.16 15.07 -10.91
N SER A 346 -7.09 14.24 -11.37
CA SER A 346 -7.55 14.22 -12.77
C SER A 346 -8.44 15.43 -13.08
N ASN A 347 -9.37 15.76 -12.18
CA ASN A 347 -10.22 16.95 -12.32
C ASN A 347 -9.40 18.25 -12.35
N GLU A 348 -8.25 18.25 -11.68
CA GLU A 348 -7.32 19.38 -11.64
C GLU A 348 -6.37 19.47 -12.84
N SER A 349 -6.09 18.35 -13.53
CA SER A 349 -5.24 18.35 -14.74
C SER A 349 -5.86 19.09 -15.93
N ASN A 350 -7.18 19.31 -15.89
CA ASN A 350 -7.90 20.21 -16.80
C ASN A 350 -7.70 21.71 -16.46
N ASP A 351 -7.13 22.02 -15.29
CA ASP A 351 -6.91 23.37 -14.78
C ASP A 351 -5.39 23.62 -14.56
N LYS A 352 -4.63 23.58 -15.68
CA LYS A 352 -3.15 23.60 -15.73
C LYS A 352 -2.52 24.92 -15.26
N ARG A 353 -2.52 25.23 -13.95
CA ARG A 353 -1.74 26.37 -13.41
C ARG A 353 -0.85 26.07 -12.20
N TRP A 354 -0.95 24.89 -11.58
CA TRP A 354 -0.46 24.75 -10.20
C TRP A 354 0.78 23.85 -10.01
N LEU A 355 1.21 23.10 -11.02
CA LEU A 355 2.38 22.21 -10.93
C LEU A 355 3.75 22.92 -10.98
N LEU A 356 3.77 24.26 -11.03
CA LEU A 356 5.00 25.07 -11.18
C LEU A 356 5.21 26.12 -10.06
N ARG A 357 4.62 25.95 -8.87
CA ARG A 357 4.86 26.87 -7.73
C ARG A 357 5.25 26.18 -6.44
#